data_AF-A0A3M7PXR2-F1
#
_entry.id   AF-A0A3M7PXR2-F1
#
_cell.length_a   1.000
_cell.length_b   1.000
_cell.length_c   1.000
_cell.angle_alpha   90.00
_cell.angle_beta   90.00
_cell.angle_gamma   90.00
#
_symmetry.space_group_name_H-M   'P 1'
#
loop_
_entity.id
_entity.type
_entity.pdbx_description
1 polymer ?
#
loop_
_entity_poly.entity_id
_entity_poly.type
_entity_poly.pdbx_seq_one_letter_code
_entity_poly.pdbx_strand_id
1 'polypeptide(L)'
;YLRFLVSKIKLKKNQLTKLKIDFIIGLRKCFSIFFLNLHCILIMTSYEGILDDLLSKLSYKYKDCTKRDIMDALSYFKYLSPKTDKYVYPTGTVKELVCVLGTIPVNFRSAVYNIPVQIYLNDTHPYDAPIAYVRPTAEMSVNVCETVDASGKVSLPCLTEWNHQNSDLYMLLNLMAIKFSEQTPLFSKPVRSAAIASASTGAINSHRMNTLPYPSEPRSAIPITFPDPTDSDVNFRHEANEWKKKYESCDKSLQSVMAQKNELEAETKSLRTKYESMKKISRVLLSELEVFKQKLKNYEQQKSLDETQTKESEQVESE
;
A
#
# COMPACT_ATOMS: atom_id res chain seq x y z
N TYR A 1 -19.89 -54.99 -8.22
CA TYR A 1 -20.75 -53.78 -8.07
C TYR A 1 -20.40 -52.96 -6.82
N LEU A 2 -20.42 -53.52 -5.60
CA LEU A 2 -20.09 -52.78 -4.35
C LEU A 2 -18.70 -52.11 -4.34
N ARG A 3 -17.63 -52.78 -4.82
CA ARG A 3 -16.29 -52.17 -4.90
C ARG A 3 -16.22 -50.93 -5.80
N PHE A 4 -17.04 -50.87 -6.85
CA PHE A 4 -17.12 -49.72 -7.77
C PHE A 4 -17.83 -48.53 -7.11
N LEU A 5 -18.91 -48.79 -6.35
CA LEU A 5 -19.61 -47.78 -5.56
C LEU A 5 -18.72 -47.21 -4.45
N VAL A 6 -17.98 -48.05 -3.73
CA VAL A 6 -17.05 -47.61 -2.67
C VAL A 6 -15.93 -46.74 -3.25
N SER A 7 -15.40 -47.07 -4.43
CA SER A 7 -14.38 -46.26 -5.10
C SER A 7 -14.92 -44.89 -5.55
N LYS A 8 -16.13 -44.83 -6.14
CA LYS A 8 -16.79 -43.56 -6.48
C LYS A 8 -17.08 -42.69 -5.26
N ILE A 9 -17.48 -43.29 -4.13
CA ILE A 9 -17.72 -42.57 -2.87
C ILE A 9 -16.41 -42.02 -2.31
N LYS A 10 -15.31 -42.80 -2.37
CA LYS A 10 -13.98 -42.37 -1.90
C LYS A 10 -13.41 -41.24 -2.76
N LEU A 11 -13.62 -41.30 -4.09
CA LEU A 11 -13.23 -40.24 -5.02
C LEU A 11 -14.03 -38.95 -4.77
N LYS A 12 -15.35 -39.05 -4.57
CA LYS A 12 -16.20 -37.89 -4.22
C LYS A 12 -15.82 -37.29 -2.85
N LYS A 13 -15.45 -38.12 -1.86
CA LYS A 13 -14.95 -37.62 -0.56
C LYS A 13 -13.63 -36.85 -0.70
N ASN A 14 -12.69 -37.33 -1.50
CA ASN A 14 -11.41 -36.64 -1.74
C ASN A 14 -11.56 -35.34 -2.55
N GLN A 15 -12.50 -35.30 -3.51
CA GLN A 15 -12.82 -34.06 -4.22
C GLN A 15 -13.48 -33.04 -3.29
N LEU A 16 -14.34 -33.49 -2.38
CA LEU A 16 -15.01 -32.63 -1.40
C LEU A 16 -14.05 -32.10 -0.33
N THR A 17 -13.06 -32.88 0.10
CA THR A 17 -12.02 -32.40 1.04
C THR A 17 -11.10 -31.38 0.37
N LYS A 18 -10.73 -31.58 -0.91
CA LYS A 18 -9.95 -30.62 -1.68
C LYS A 18 -10.72 -29.30 -1.85
N LEU A 19 -12.00 -29.34 -2.23
CA LEU A 19 -12.87 -28.17 -2.31
C LEU A 19 -12.99 -27.42 -0.97
N LYS A 20 -13.08 -28.15 0.15
CA LYS A 20 -13.14 -27.55 1.50
C LYS A 20 -11.83 -26.86 1.87
N ILE A 21 -10.68 -27.44 1.54
CA ILE A 21 -9.36 -26.83 1.80
C ILE A 21 -9.18 -25.59 0.94
N ASP A 22 -9.51 -25.65 -0.36
CA ASP A 22 -9.44 -24.51 -1.27
C ASP A 22 -10.40 -23.38 -0.84
N PHE A 23 -11.59 -23.72 -0.33
CA PHE A 23 -12.54 -22.77 0.24
C PHE A 23 -12.03 -22.13 1.55
N ILE A 24 -11.39 -22.90 2.44
CA ILE A 24 -10.79 -22.37 3.68
C ILE A 24 -9.58 -21.49 3.37
N ILE A 25 -8.74 -21.85 2.39
CA ILE A 25 -7.61 -21.03 1.94
C ILE A 25 -8.12 -19.75 1.27
N GLY A 26 -9.17 -19.85 0.44
CA GLY A 26 -9.86 -18.72 -0.17
C GLY A 26 -10.46 -17.78 0.87
N LEU A 27 -11.15 -18.31 1.88
CA LEU A 27 -11.69 -17.56 2.99
C LEU A 27 -10.59 -16.89 3.82
N ARG A 28 -9.47 -17.57 4.13
CA ARG A 28 -8.33 -16.95 4.84
C ARG A 28 -7.68 -15.82 4.04
N LYS A 29 -7.58 -15.96 2.72
CA LYS A 29 -7.09 -14.90 1.84
C LYS A 29 -8.08 -13.73 1.75
N CYS A 30 -9.37 -13.99 1.59
CA CYS A 30 -10.40 -12.96 1.56
C CYS A 30 -10.54 -12.24 2.90
N PHE A 31 -10.45 -12.94 4.04
CA PHE A 31 -10.47 -12.33 5.38
C PHE A 31 -9.22 -11.48 5.61
N SER A 32 -8.04 -11.96 5.21
CA SER A 32 -6.79 -11.19 5.29
C SER A 32 -6.85 -9.92 4.44
N ILE A 33 -7.31 -10.02 3.18
CA ILE A 33 -7.48 -8.88 2.29
C ILE A 33 -8.55 -7.91 2.83
N PHE A 34 -9.67 -8.41 3.37
CA PHE A 34 -10.74 -7.56 3.89
C PHE A 34 -10.33 -6.83 5.18
N PHE A 35 -9.64 -7.49 6.11
CA PHE A 35 -9.12 -6.87 7.33
C PHE A 35 -7.97 -5.89 7.04
N LEU A 36 -7.06 -6.20 6.11
CA LEU A 36 -6.02 -5.24 5.71
C LEU A 36 -6.62 -4.00 5.03
N ASN A 37 -7.64 -4.16 4.20
CA ASN A 37 -8.29 -3.02 3.54
C ASN A 37 -9.10 -2.16 4.52
N LEU A 38 -9.86 -2.77 5.45
CA LEU A 38 -10.62 -1.99 6.44
C LEU A 38 -9.70 -1.29 7.45
N HIS A 39 -8.63 -1.94 7.89
CA HIS A 39 -7.61 -1.33 8.74
C HIS A 39 -6.84 -0.22 8.02
N CYS A 40 -6.52 -0.41 6.73
CA CYS A 40 -5.95 0.66 5.90
C CYS A 40 -6.91 1.83 5.75
N ILE A 41 -8.20 1.59 5.49
CA ILE A 41 -9.20 2.67 5.34
C ILE A 41 -9.33 3.46 6.64
N LEU A 42 -9.43 2.80 7.80
CA LEU A 42 -9.49 3.46 9.11
C LEU A 42 -8.23 4.27 9.45
N ILE A 43 -7.04 3.77 9.09
CA ILE A 43 -5.79 4.51 9.30
C ILE A 43 -5.67 5.69 8.33
N MET A 44 -6.08 5.53 7.06
CA MET A 44 -6.05 6.61 6.08
C MET A 44 -7.04 7.72 6.45
N THR A 45 -8.28 7.40 6.84
CA THR A 45 -9.24 8.42 7.31
C THR A 45 -8.76 9.12 8.59
N SER A 46 -8.02 8.43 9.47
CA SER A 46 -7.40 9.05 10.63
C SER A 46 -6.30 10.05 10.26
N TYR A 47 -5.49 9.78 9.23
CA TYR A 47 -4.40 10.68 8.85
C TYR A 47 -4.88 11.94 8.14
N GLU A 48 -6.01 11.88 7.45
CA GLU A 48 -6.56 13.03 6.74
C GLU A 48 -6.84 14.20 7.70
N GLY A 49 -7.55 13.94 8.80
CA GLY A 49 -7.84 14.97 9.82
C GLY A 49 -6.59 15.47 10.56
N ILE A 50 -5.62 14.59 10.82
CA ILE A 50 -4.33 14.97 11.43
C ILE A 50 -3.56 15.90 10.49
N LEU A 51 -3.50 15.58 9.20
CA LEU A 51 -2.78 16.38 8.21
C LEU A 51 -3.42 17.75 8.02
N ASP A 52 -4.75 17.86 8.01
CA ASP A 52 -5.44 19.15 7.91
C ASP A 52 -5.07 20.09 9.08
N ASP A 53 -5.02 19.57 10.31
CA ASP A 53 -4.58 20.31 11.49
C ASP A 53 -3.09 20.71 11.39
N LEU A 54 -2.21 19.76 11.06
CA LEU A 54 -0.77 20.00 10.95
C LEU A 54 -0.42 21.04 9.89
N LEU A 55 -0.98 20.89 8.68
CA LEU A 55 -0.72 21.80 7.56
C LEU A 55 -1.31 23.19 7.82
N SER A 56 -2.39 23.28 8.58
CA SER A 56 -2.97 24.55 9.00
C SER A 56 -2.15 25.24 10.08
N LYS A 57 -1.74 24.49 11.11
CA LYS A 57 -0.89 25.00 12.20
C LYS A 57 0.46 25.52 11.69
N LEU A 58 1.06 24.82 10.72
CA LEU A 58 2.35 25.18 10.14
C LEU A 58 2.25 26.17 8.96
N SER A 59 1.05 26.66 8.64
CA SER A 59 0.80 27.66 7.60
C SER A 59 1.35 27.30 6.21
N TYR A 60 1.14 26.05 5.77
CA TYR A 60 1.54 25.60 4.43
C TYR A 60 0.78 26.38 3.35
N LYS A 61 1.48 26.77 2.28
CA LYS A 61 0.93 27.56 1.18
C LYS A 61 -0.03 26.75 0.30
N TYR A 62 0.30 25.49 0.05
CA TYR A 62 -0.46 24.58 -0.84
C TYR A 62 -0.95 23.35 -0.08
N LYS A 63 -1.82 23.57 0.93
CA LYS A 63 -2.28 22.54 1.87
C LYS A 63 -2.92 21.33 1.19
N ASP A 64 -3.89 21.55 0.29
CA ASP A 64 -4.62 20.46 -0.36
C ASP A 64 -3.72 19.59 -1.24
N CYS A 65 -2.81 20.22 -1.98
CA CYS A 65 -1.83 19.52 -2.80
C CYS A 65 -0.85 18.71 -1.95
N THR A 66 -0.31 19.31 -0.88
CA THR A 66 0.61 18.64 0.06
C THR A 66 -0.08 17.47 0.75
N LYS A 67 -1.31 17.67 1.24
CA LYS A 67 -2.11 16.62 1.88
C LYS A 67 -2.31 15.43 0.94
N ARG A 68 -2.71 15.70 -0.31
CA ARG A 68 -2.91 14.66 -1.32
C ARG A 68 -1.62 13.88 -1.58
N ASP A 69 -0.51 14.57 -1.80
CA ASP A 69 0.79 13.91 -2.09
C ASP A 69 1.24 13.02 -0.93
N ILE A 70 1.11 13.50 0.32
CA ILE A 70 1.40 12.70 1.51
C ILE A 70 0.46 11.49 1.59
N MET A 71 -0.85 11.70 1.45
CA MET A 71 -1.85 10.63 1.56
C MET A 71 -1.65 9.54 0.51
N ASP A 72 -1.35 9.93 -0.73
CA ASP A 72 -1.06 9.01 -1.82
C ASP A 72 0.17 8.18 -1.49
N ALA A 73 1.26 8.78 -0.98
CA ALA A 73 2.44 8.05 -0.53
C ALA A 73 2.15 7.07 0.63
N LEU A 74 1.40 7.49 1.65
CA LEU A 74 1.01 6.66 2.80
C LEU A 74 0.06 5.52 2.40
N SER A 75 -0.64 5.66 1.27
CA SER A 75 -1.49 4.60 0.72
C SER A 75 -0.68 3.38 0.24
N TYR A 76 0.60 3.57 -0.10
CA TYR A 76 1.51 2.49 -0.50
C TYR A 76 2.49 2.11 0.61
N PHE A 77 3.04 3.09 1.33
CA PHE A 77 4.07 2.88 2.36
C PHE A 77 3.47 2.92 3.77
N LYS A 78 2.92 1.79 4.21
CA LYS A 78 2.12 1.67 5.45
C LYS A 78 2.88 1.87 6.75
N TYR A 79 4.20 1.75 6.74
CA TYR A 79 5.06 1.96 7.92
C TYR A 79 5.59 3.38 8.02
N LEU A 80 5.09 4.30 7.19
CA LEU A 80 5.33 5.73 7.29
C LEU A 80 4.20 6.40 8.07
N SER A 81 4.56 7.47 8.78
CA SER A 81 3.61 8.29 9.54
C SER A 81 3.98 9.77 9.41
N PRO A 82 3.00 10.65 9.14
CA PRO A 82 3.21 12.09 9.16
C PRO A 82 3.33 12.57 10.61
N LYS A 83 4.31 13.44 10.86
CA LYS A 83 4.58 14.07 12.15
C LYS A 83 5.05 15.50 11.92
N THR A 84 5.17 16.24 13.00
CA THR A 84 5.84 17.55 13.00
C THR A 84 7.23 17.40 13.59
N ASP A 85 8.23 17.98 12.95
CA ASP A 85 9.60 17.98 13.45
C ASP A 85 10.32 19.29 13.08
N LYS A 86 11.37 19.62 13.83
CA LYS A 86 12.18 20.82 13.60
C LYS A 86 13.32 20.50 12.64
N TYR A 87 13.35 21.18 11.50
CA TYR A 87 14.43 21.10 10.54
C TYR A 87 15.40 22.27 10.70
N VAL A 88 16.70 21.98 10.73
CA VAL A 88 17.76 22.99 10.75
C VAL A 88 18.35 23.09 9.35
N TYR A 89 18.10 24.20 8.66
CA TYR A 89 18.68 24.45 7.34
C TYR A 89 20.20 24.63 7.45
N PRO A 90 20.96 24.36 6.38
CA PRO A 90 22.40 24.66 6.33
C PRO A 90 22.75 26.12 6.66
N THR A 91 21.81 27.05 6.50
CA THR A 91 21.93 28.47 6.89
C THR A 91 21.88 28.70 8.40
N GLY A 92 21.63 27.65 9.21
CA GLY A 92 21.40 27.74 10.65
C GLY A 92 19.97 28.11 11.04
N THR A 93 19.10 28.40 10.08
CA THR A 93 17.69 28.70 10.35
C THR A 93 16.95 27.43 10.77
N VAL A 94 16.18 27.50 11.85
CA VAL A 94 15.34 26.39 12.32
C VAL A 94 13.90 26.64 11.93
N LYS A 95 13.24 25.65 11.32
CA LYS A 95 11.84 25.71 10.92
C LYS A 95 11.11 24.44 11.32
N GLU A 96 9.89 24.60 11.81
CA GLU A 96 9.02 23.46 12.10
C GLU A 96 8.29 23.05 10.83
N LEU A 97 8.43 21.78 10.43
CA LEU A 97 7.91 21.25 9.16
C LEU A 97 7.14 19.95 9.39
N VAL A 98 6.26 19.62 8.44
CA VAL A 98 5.73 18.27 8.31
C VAL A 98 6.87 17.34 7.88
N CYS A 99 6.98 16.23 8.60
CA CYS A 99 7.96 15.19 8.41
C CYS A 99 7.25 13.85 8.27
N VAL A 100 7.51 13.13 7.18
CA VAL A 100 7.09 11.75 6.99
C VAL A 100 8.20 10.84 7.51
N LEU A 101 7.92 10.12 8.59
CA LEU A 101 8.89 9.28 9.30
C LEU A 101 8.41 7.83 9.35
N GLY A 102 9.33 6.90 9.12
CA GLY A 102 9.07 5.48 9.28
C GLY A 102 10.07 4.62 8.53
N THR A 103 9.63 3.49 7.98
CA THR A 103 10.50 2.59 7.19
C THR A 103 9.92 2.29 5.82
N ILE A 104 10.79 2.15 4.82
CA ILE A 104 10.41 1.65 3.49
C ILE A 104 10.95 0.23 3.27
N PRO A 105 10.17 -0.69 2.66
CA PRO A 105 10.64 -2.02 2.31
C PRO A 105 11.57 -1.97 1.10
N VAL A 106 12.74 -2.59 1.21
CA VAL A 106 13.78 -2.64 0.16
C VAL A 106 14.23 -4.08 -0.02
N ASN A 107 14.16 -4.59 -1.25
CA ASN A 107 14.61 -5.95 -1.56
C ASN A 107 16.12 -5.94 -1.89
N PHE A 108 16.95 -6.42 -0.97
CA PHE A 108 18.40 -6.48 -1.17
C PHE A 108 18.86 -7.93 -1.02
N ARG A 109 19.56 -8.48 -2.02
CA ARG A 109 20.09 -9.86 -2.01
C ARG A 109 19.04 -10.93 -1.59
N SER A 110 17.85 -10.86 -2.17
CA SER A 110 16.73 -11.79 -1.95
C SER A 110 16.09 -11.73 -0.56
N ALA A 111 16.35 -10.68 0.22
CA ALA A 111 15.67 -10.41 1.49
C ALA A 111 15.11 -8.98 1.49
N VAL A 112 13.94 -8.82 2.12
CA VAL A 112 13.32 -7.50 2.29
C VAL A 112 13.79 -6.88 3.61
N TYR A 113 14.46 -5.75 3.52
CA TYR A 113 14.91 -4.94 4.64
C TYR A 113 14.00 -3.72 4.80
N ASN A 114 13.67 -3.37 6.04
CA ASN A 114 12.91 -2.16 6.34
C ASN A 114 13.88 -1.02 6.63
N ILE A 115 14.10 -0.15 5.65
CA ILE A 115 15.07 0.93 5.75
C ILE A 115 14.40 2.15 6.38
N PRO A 116 14.87 2.63 7.55
CA PRO A 116 14.33 3.81 8.20
C PRO A 116 14.64 5.08 7.41
N VAL A 117 13.60 5.86 7.14
CA VAL A 117 13.66 7.12 6.38
C VAL A 117 12.95 8.24 7.12
N GLN A 118 13.42 9.45 6.87
CA GLN A 118 12.85 10.68 7.39
C GLN A 118 12.81 11.73 6.27
N ILE A 119 11.62 12.19 5.92
CA ILE A 119 11.40 13.10 4.78
C ILE A 119 10.72 14.37 5.26
N TYR A 120 11.39 15.50 5.13
CA TYR A 120 10.85 16.82 5.45
C TYR A 120 10.22 17.45 4.21
N LEU A 121 9.06 18.08 4.38
CA LEU A 121 8.36 18.80 3.32
C LEU A 121 8.42 20.29 3.62
N ASN A 122 8.92 21.12 2.69
CA ASN A 122 8.88 22.57 2.85
C ASN A 122 7.42 23.08 2.84
N ASP A 123 7.16 24.26 3.40
CA ASP A 123 5.85 24.92 3.44
C ASP A 123 5.29 25.30 2.06
N THR A 124 6.14 25.25 1.04
CA THR A 124 5.88 25.49 -0.39
C THR A 124 5.73 24.20 -1.21
N HIS A 125 5.86 23.03 -0.60
CA HIS A 125 5.57 21.76 -1.24
C HIS A 125 4.13 21.76 -1.81
N PRO A 126 3.85 21.13 -2.98
CA PRO A 126 4.72 20.28 -3.79
C PRO A 126 5.65 21.02 -4.77
N TYR A 127 5.69 22.35 -4.79
CA TYR A 127 6.52 23.08 -5.74
C TYR A 127 8.02 22.95 -5.44
N ASP A 128 8.37 22.86 -4.16
CA ASP A 128 9.73 22.59 -3.72
C ASP A 128 9.92 21.11 -3.41
N ALA A 129 11.11 20.59 -3.76
CA ALA A 129 11.49 19.23 -3.49
C ALA A 129 11.49 18.92 -1.98
N PRO A 130 11.05 17.72 -1.57
CA PRO A 130 11.24 17.25 -0.21
C PRO A 130 12.73 17.05 0.13
N ILE A 131 13.05 17.05 1.43
CA ILE A 131 14.40 16.79 1.93
C ILE A 131 14.40 15.41 2.61
N ALA A 132 15.05 14.43 2.00
CA ALA A 132 15.03 13.05 2.47
C ALA A 132 16.34 12.66 3.17
N TYR A 133 16.22 11.89 4.25
CA TYR A 133 17.31 11.30 5.02
C TYR A 133 17.04 9.82 5.29
N VAL A 134 18.12 9.03 5.41
CA VAL A 134 18.09 7.73 6.08
C VAL A 134 18.37 7.93 7.57
N ARG A 135 17.66 7.19 8.43
CA ARG A 135 17.74 7.35 9.88
C ARG A 135 18.27 6.07 10.54
N PRO A 136 19.59 5.87 10.66
CA PRO A 136 20.15 4.67 11.28
C PRO A 136 19.64 4.50 12.72
N THR A 137 19.36 3.25 13.10
CA THR A 137 19.16 2.88 14.52
C THR A 137 20.52 2.78 15.23
N ALA A 138 20.52 2.57 16.56
CA ALA A 138 21.75 2.41 17.34
C ALA A 138 22.66 1.29 16.81
N GLU A 139 22.06 0.24 16.25
CA GLU A 139 22.73 -0.93 15.68
C GLU A 139 23.11 -0.76 14.22
N MET A 140 22.78 0.38 13.59
CA MET A 140 23.08 0.64 12.19
C MET A 140 24.12 1.76 12.03
N SER A 141 24.78 1.74 10.89
CA SER A 141 25.67 2.80 10.43
C SER A 141 25.34 3.18 8.99
N VAL A 142 25.53 4.44 8.64
CA VAL A 142 25.32 4.94 7.27
C VAL A 142 26.40 4.38 6.34
N ASN A 143 25.97 3.80 5.23
CA ASN A 143 26.81 3.42 4.11
C ASN A 143 26.84 4.57 3.10
N VAL A 144 27.93 5.33 3.09
CA VAL A 144 28.09 6.44 2.14
C VAL A 144 28.18 5.89 0.72
N CYS A 145 27.34 6.39 -0.16
CA CYS A 145 27.27 5.99 -1.57
C CYS A 145 26.88 7.18 -2.44
N GLU A 146 26.75 6.95 -3.75
CA GLU A 146 26.34 8.01 -4.69
C GLU A 146 25.02 8.67 -4.30
N THR A 147 24.10 7.90 -3.70
CA THR A 147 22.76 8.37 -3.36
C THR A 147 22.62 8.87 -1.92
N VAL A 148 23.59 8.61 -1.03
CA VAL A 148 23.50 8.94 0.39
C VAL A 148 24.84 9.45 0.93
N ASP A 149 24.82 10.63 1.53
CA ASP A 149 26.01 11.25 2.14
C ASP A 149 26.30 10.75 3.57
N ALA A 150 27.40 11.22 4.17
CA ALA A 150 27.81 10.84 5.52
C ALA A 150 26.83 11.28 6.63
N SER A 151 25.99 12.28 6.38
CA SER A 151 24.92 12.70 7.29
C SER A 151 23.66 11.83 7.17
N GLY A 152 23.61 10.97 6.14
CA GLY A 152 22.44 10.19 5.78
C GLY A 152 21.49 10.95 4.85
N LYS A 153 21.85 12.13 4.34
CA LYS A 153 21.03 12.88 3.39
C LYS A 153 21.01 12.15 2.05
N VAL A 154 19.82 12.01 1.50
CA VAL A 154 19.59 11.34 0.22
C VAL A 154 19.72 12.37 -0.90
N SER A 155 20.50 12.02 -1.93
CA SER A 155 20.68 12.78 -3.16
C SER A 155 20.27 11.91 -4.33
N LEU A 156 19.20 12.30 -5.02
CA LEU A 156 18.69 11.61 -6.21
C LEU A 156 18.45 12.64 -7.32
N PRO A 157 18.62 12.27 -8.61
CA PRO A 157 18.36 13.20 -9.71
C PRO A 157 16.96 13.83 -9.67
N CYS A 158 15.94 13.06 -9.25
CA CYS A 158 14.58 13.55 -9.11
C CYS A 158 14.40 14.63 -8.03
N LEU A 159 15.30 14.72 -7.05
CA LEU A 159 15.30 15.79 -6.04
C LEU A 159 15.96 17.06 -6.57
N THR A 160 16.94 16.94 -7.47
CA THR A 160 17.62 18.08 -8.10
C THR A 160 16.75 18.71 -9.19
N GLU A 161 16.07 17.90 -9.99
CA GLU A 161 15.21 18.32 -11.11
C GLU A 161 13.72 18.19 -10.75
N TRP A 162 13.39 18.48 -9.50
CA TRP A 162 12.02 18.31 -9.00
C TRP A 162 11.02 19.16 -9.77
N ASN A 163 9.96 18.52 -10.27
CA ASN A 163 8.85 19.19 -10.94
C ASN A 163 7.53 18.64 -10.43
N HIS A 164 6.78 19.44 -9.67
CA HIS A 164 5.48 19.09 -9.09
C HIS A 164 4.42 18.54 -10.07
N GLN A 165 4.57 18.75 -11.38
CA GLN A 165 3.67 18.18 -12.40
C GLN A 165 3.99 16.71 -12.70
N ASN A 166 5.25 16.31 -12.54
CA ASN A 166 5.78 15.00 -12.92
C ASN A 166 6.46 14.25 -11.77
N SER A 167 6.62 14.89 -10.61
CA SER A 167 7.31 14.39 -9.42
C SER A 167 6.37 14.46 -8.23
N ASP A 168 6.20 13.33 -7.56
CA ASP A 168 5.39 13.16 -6.36
C ASP A 168 6.19 12.41 -5.28
N LEU A 169 5.71 12.44 -4.04
CA LEU A 169 6.38 11.82 -2.90
C LEU A 169 6.43 10.30 -3.05
N TYR A 170 5.42 9.70 -3.67
CA TYR A 170 5.37 8.27 -3.96
C TYR A 170 6.50 7.84 -4.91
N MET A 171 6.75 8.58 -6.00
CA MET A 171 7.84 8.34 -6.95
C MET A 171 9.19 8.45 -6.25
N LEU A 172 9.39 9.46 -5.41
CA LEU A 172 10.62 9.61 -4.63
C LEU A 172 10.88 8.37 -3.78
N LEU A 173 9.89 7.94 -2.99
CA LEU A 173 10.01 6.77 -2.11
C LEU A 173 10.28 5.48 -2.89
N ASN A 174 9.67 5.30 -4.07
CA ASN A 174 9.97 4.17 -4.95
C ASN A 174 11.38 4.22 -5.52
N LEU A 175 11.82 5.38 -6.00
CA LEU A 175 13.18 5.55 -6.51
C LEU A 175 14.23 5.30 -5.42
N MET A 176 13.95 5.74 -4.18
CA MET A 176 14.77 5.39 -3.02
C MET A 176 14.82 3.87 -2.83
N ALA A 177 13.67 3.17 -2.84
CA ALA A 177 13.63 1.71 -2.68
C ALA A 177 14.40 0.97 -3.79
N ILE A 178 14.30 1.43 -5.04
CA ILE A 178 15.04 0.89 -6.18
C ILE A 178 16.55 1.12 -5.97
N LYS A 179 16.98 2.34 -5.67
CA LYS A 179 18.42 2.63 -5.48
C LYS A 179 19.02 1.92 -4.28
N PHE A 180 18.27 1.79 -3.19
CA PHE A 180 18.71 1.05 -2.02
C PHE A 180 18.74 -0.47 -2.23
N SER A 181 18.01 -0.98 -3.23
CA SER A 181 18.09 -2.39 -3.65
C SER A 181 19.38 -2.73 -4.39
N GLU A 182 19.96 -1.75 -5.10
CA GLU A 182 21.26 -1.88 -5.77
C GLU A 182 22.40 -1.81 -4.73
N GLN A 183 22.35 -0.79 -3.87
CA GLN A 183 23.31 -0.57 -2.80
C GLN A 183 22.60 -0.08 -1.54
N THR A 184 22.57 -0.92 -0.49
CA THR A 184 21.92 -0.54 0.77
C THR A 184 22.61 0.67 1.41
N PRO A 185 21.86 1.71 1.81
CA PRO A 185 22.37 2.92 2.44
C PRO A 185 22.74 2.74 3.92
N LEU A 186 22.41 1.58 4.51
CA LEU A 186 22.69 1.27 5.91
C LEU A 186 23.31 -0.14 6.01
N PHE A 187 24.22 -0.31 6.96
CA PHE A 187 24.74 -1.61 7.37
C PHE A 187 24.59 -1.82 8.88
N SER A 188 24.37 -3.07 9.29
CA SER A 188 24.34 -3.44 10.70
C SER A 188 25.74 -3.44 11.27
N LYS A 189 25.90 -2.86 12.46
CA LYS A 189 27.11 -2.97 13.25
C LYS A 189 27.26 -4.43 13.70
N PRO A 190 28.46 -5.02 13.64
CA PRO A 190 28.69 -6.34 14.19
C PRO A 190 28.38 -6.29 15.69
N VAL A 191 27.48 -7.17 16.14
CA VAL A 191 27.24 -7.39 17.56
C VAL A 191 28.54 -7.93 18.12
N ARG A 192 29.23 -7.13 18.95
CA ARG A 192 30.37 -7.62 19.71
C ARG A 192 29.80 -8.61 20.73
N SER A 193 29.74 -9.88 20.36
CA SER A 193 29.65 -10.96 21.34
C SER A 193 30.82 -10.73 22.28
N ALA A 194 30.54 -10.35 23.53
CA ALA A 194 31.55 -10.37 24.58
C ALA A 194 32.05 -11.82 24.65
N ALA A 195 33.18 -12.09 24.00
CA ALA A 195 33.87 -13.35 24.15
C ALA A 195 34.23 -13.44 25.63
N ILE A 196 33.57 -14.35 26.33
CA ILE A 196 34.00 -14.80 27.64
C ILE A 196 35.36 -15.45 27.39
N ALA A 197 36.43 -14.68 27.55
CA ALA A 197 37.78 -15.16 27.54
C ALA A 197 38.01 -15.92 28.85
N SER A 198 37.61 -17.20 28.87
CA SER A 198 38.02 -18.13 29.92
C SER A 198 39.44 -18.59 29.59
N ALA A 199 40.42 -17.95 30.22
CA ALA A 199 41.80 -18.39 30.24
C ALA A 199 41.98 -19.63 31.14
N SER A 200 42.64 -20.66 30.59
CA SER A 200 43.49 -21.72 31.18
C SER A 200 43.19 -22.22 32.61
N THR A 201 43.22 -23.53 32.90
CA THR A 201 44.46 -24.31 33.15
C THR A 201 44.15 -25.82 33.09
N GLY A 202 45.14 -26.62 32.71
CA GLY A 202 44.98 -28.01 32.24
C GLY A 202 44.91 -29.10 33.31
N ALA A 203 44.60 -30.33 32.86
CA ALA A 203 45.31 -31.56 33.23
C ALA A 203 44.82 -32.74 32.39
N ILE A 204 45.77 -33.60 32.03
CA ILE A 204 45.69 -34.80 31.20
C ILE A 204 45.33 -36.00 32.09
N ASN A 205 44.43 -36.90 31.67
CA ASN A 205 44.68 -38.36 31.61
C ASN A 205 43.44 -39.22 31.27
N SER A 206 43.75 -40.42 30.79
CA SER A 206 42.99 -41.38 30.00
C SER A 206 42.21 -42.45 30.79
N HIS A 207 41.33 -43.15 30.05
CA HIS A 207 40.75 -44.50 30.27
C HIS A 207 39.60 -44.67 31.30
N ARG A 208 38.40 -45.06 30.84
CA ARG A 208 37.86 -46.45 30.89
C ARG A 208 36.37 -46.52 30.52
N MET A 209 35.99 -47.75 30.13
CA MET A 209 34.74 -48.27 29.59
C MET A 209 33.53 -48.27 30.55
N ASN A 210 32.34 -48.22 29.93
CA ASN A 210 31.04 -48.86 30.25
C ASN A 210 30.76 -49.38 31.69
N THR A 211 29.65 -48.92 32.28
CA THR A 211 28.37 -49.66 32.51
C THR A 211 27.55 -48.96 33.61
N LEU A 212 26.24 -48.79 33.40
CA LEU A 212 25.28 -48.30 34.40
C LEU A 212 24.40 -49.46 34.89
N PRO A 213 24.19 -49.63 36.21
CA PRO A 213 23.25 -50.60 36.75
C PRO A 213 21.86 -49.98 36.99
N TYR A 214 20.83 -50.79 36.76
CA TYR A 214 19.43 -50.55 37.09
C TYR A 214 19.10 -51.16 38.46
N PRO A 215 18.22 -50.55 39.28
CA PRO A 215 17.50 -51.26 40.31
C PRO A 215 15.98 -51.30 40.04
N SER A 216 15.44 -52.49 40.22
CA SER A 216 14.03 -52.90 40.12
C SER A 216 13.22 -52.60 41.38
N GLU A 217 11.91 -52.38 41.20
CA GLU A 217 10.72 -52.77 42.02
C GLU A 217 9.59 -51.70 42.05
N PRO A 218 8.36 -51.96 42.56
CA PRO A 218 7.30 -52.67 41.85
C PRO A 218 5.98 -51.86 41.76
N ARG A 219 5.07 -52.36 40.93
CA ARG A 219 3.77 -51.77 40.57
C ARG A 219 2.74 -51.90 41.70
N SER A 220 2.01 -50.81 42.02
CA SER A 220 0.72 -50.86 42.72
C SER A 220 -0.21 -49.77 42.17
N ALA A 221 -1.46 -50.15 41.88
CA ALA A 221 -2.47 -49.35 41.20
C ALA A 221 -3.14 -48.31 42.13
N ILE A 222 -3.51 -47.14 41.59
CA ILE A 222 -4.28 -46.10 42.29
C ILE A 222 -5.55 -45.80 41.45
N PRO A 223 -6.74 -45.54 42.08
CA PRO A 223 -8.00 -45.37 41.36
C PRO A 223 -8.12 -43.99 40.71
N ILE A 224 -8.70 -43.94 39.51
CA ILE A 224 -9.00 -42.69 38.80
C ILE A 224 -10.29 -42.10 39.36
N THR A 225 -10.18 -40.99 40.09
CA THR A 225 -11.31 -40.08 40.38
C THR A 225 -11.21 -38.90 39.42
N PHE A 226 -12.27 -38.65 38.64
CA PHE A 226 -12.37 -37.49 37.76
C PHE A 226 -12.78 -36.25 38.59
N PRO A 227 -12.11 -35.10 38.46
CA PRO A 227 -12.54 -33.87 39.11
C PRO A 227 -13.70 -33.22 38.34
N ASP A 228 -14.66 -32.69 39.09
CA ASP A 228 -15.82 -31.90 38.63
C ASP A 228 -15.35 -30.58 37.94
N PRO A 229 -16.09 -30.01 36.97
CA PRO A 229 -15.63 -28.86 36.21
C PRO A 229 -15.66 -27.61 37.08
N THR A 230 -14.50 -26.97 37.22
CA THR A 230 -14.32 -25.75 38.00
C THR A 230 -14.82 -24.52 37.22
N ASP A 231 -15.08 -23.44 37.96
CA ASP A 231 -15.61 -22.12 37.55
C ASP A 231 -14.93 -21.50 36.30
N SER A 232 -13.73 -21.95 35.94
CA SER A 232 -13.02 -21.55 34.72
C SER A 232 -13.67 -22.05 33.42
N ASP A 233 -14.39 -23.18 33.43
CA ASP A 233 -15.05 -23.73 32.24
C ASP A 233 -16.33 -22.97 31.86
N VAL A 234 -17.00 -22.35 32.84
CA VAL A 234 -18.20 -21.53 32.61
C VAL A 234 -17.79 -20.19 31.99
N ASN A 235 -16.70 -19.59 32.47
CA ASN A 235 -16.21 -18.31 31.97
C ASN A 235 -15.72 -18.42 30.50
N PHE A 236 -15.02 -19.52 30.17
CA PHE A 236 -14.56 -19.78 28.80
C PHE A 236 -15.73 -19.99 27.82
N ARG A 237 -16.80 -20.68 28.25
CA ARG A 237 -18.03 -20.82 27.44
C ARG A 237 -18.75 -19.49 27.23
N HIS A 238 -18.77 -18.62 28.24
CA HIS A 238 -19.45 -17.33 28.14
C HIS A 238 -18.70 -16.38 27.18
N GLU A 239 -17.36 -16.32 27.28
CA GLU A 239 -16.52 -15.59 26.35
C GLU A 239 -16.64 -16.13 24.92
N ALA A 240 -16.61 -17.45 24.73
CA ALA A 240 -16.77 -18.05 23.40
C ALA A 240 -18.11 -17.68 22.74
N ASN A 241 -19.19 -17.64 23.53
CA ASN A 241 -20.51 -17.24 23.04
C ASN A 241 -20.60 -15.73 22.71
N GLU A 242 -19.90 -14.87 23.46
CA GLU A 242 -19.78 -13.46 23.12
C GLU A 242 -19.04 -13.24 21.80
N TRP A 243 -17.89 -13.90 21.63
CA TRP A 243 -17.10 -13.83 20.40
C TRP A 243 -17.89 -14.33 19.19
N LYS A 244 -18.72 -15.37 19.37
CA LYS A 244 -19.61 -15.87 18.32
C LYS A 244 -20.66 -14.83 17.90
N LYS A 245 -21.30 -14.15 18.86
CA LYS A 245 -22.27 -13.07 18.57
C LYS A 245 -21.61 -11.89 17.85
N LYS A 246 -20.40 -11.50 18.29
CA LYS A 246 -19.60 -10.43 17.66
C LYS A 246 -19.22 -10.80 16.22
N TYR A 247 -18.81 -12.06 15.98
CA TYR A 247 -18.51 -12.57 14.64
C TYR A 247 -19.74 -12.57 13.72
N GLU A 248 -20.87 -13.09 14.20
CA GLU A 248 -22.13 -13.11 13.42
C GLU A 248 -22.64 -11.69 13.09
N SER A 249 -22.45 -10.73 14.00
CA SER A 249 -22.75 -9.32 13.73
C SER A 249 -21.85 -8.75 12.64
N CYS A 250 -20.55 -9.05 12.69
CA CYS A 250 -19.58 -8.57 11.70
C CYS A 250 -19.82 -9.20 10.32
N ASP A 251 -20.22 -10.48 10.26
CA ASP A 251 -20.57 -11.17 9.02
C ASP A 251 -21.81 -10.58 8.35
N LYS A 252 -22.83 -10.21 9.12
CA LYS A 252 -24.02 -9.51 8.60
C LYS A 252 -23.68 -8.13 8.04
N SER A 253 -22.83 -7.36 8.74
CA SER A 253 -22.36 -6.07 8.24
C SER A 253 -21.54 -6.23 6.95
N LEU A 254 -20.68 -7.25 6.88
CA LEU A 254 -19.90 -7.57 5.68
C LEU A 254 -20.81 -7.92 4.49
N GLN A 255 -21.84 -8.75 4.70
CA GLN A 255 -22.81 -9.08 3.65
C GLN A 255 -23.59 -7.86 3.16
N SER A 256 -23.95 -6.94 4.06
CA SER A 256 -24.60 -5.67 3.71
C SER A 256 -23.71 -4.78 2.85
N VAL A 257 -22.42 -4.63 3.20
CA VAL A 257 -21.46 -3.84 2.40
C VAL A 257 -21.20 -4.47 1.03
N MET A 258 -21.09 -5.79 0.95
CA MET A 258 -20.95 -6.48 -0.34
C MET A 258 -22.19 -6.32 -1.22
N ALA A 259 -23.40 -6.33 -0.62
CA ALA A 259 -24.63 -6.06 -1.36
C ALA A 259 -24.66 -4.62 -1.92
N GLN A 260 -24.31 -3.62 -1.10
CA GLN A 260 -24.21 -2.22 -1.53
C GLN A 260 -23.15 -2.02 -2.63
N LYS A 261 -22.01 -2.71 -2.52
CA LYS A 261 -20.98 -2.70 -3.56
C LYS A 261 -21.51 -3.24 -4.89
N ASN A 262 -22.21 -4.37 -4.88
CA ASN A 262 -22.76 -4.96 -6.10
C ASN A 262 -23.84 -4.07 -6.73
N GLU A 263 -24.65 -3.39 -5.92
CA GLU A 263 -25.64 -2.42 -6.37
C GLU A 263 -24.97 -1.20 -7.04
N LEU A 264 -23.94 -0.64 -6.40
CA LEU A 264 -23.16 0.47 -6.97
C LEU A 264 -22.42 0.06 -8.26
N GLU A 265 -21.92 -1.17 -8.33
CA GLU A 265 -21.32 -1.73 -9.56
C GLU A 265 -22.36 -1.87 -10.70
N ALA A 266 -23.61 -2.19 -10.38
CA ALA A 266 -24.69 -2.22 -11.36
C ALA A 266 -25.07 -0.80 -11.83
N GLU A 267 -25.17 0.16 -10.91
CA GLU A 267 -25.44 1.56 -11.23
C GLU A 267 -24.35 2.18 -12.11
N THR A 268 -23.07 1.95 -11.78
CA THR A 268 -21.93 2.45 -12.58
C THR A 268 -21.91 1.83 -13.98
N LYS A 269 -22.26 0.55 -14.13
CA LYS A 269 -22.40 -0.09 -15.44
C LYS A 269 -23.55 0.49 -16.27
N SER A 270 -24.68 0.79 -15.61
CA SER A 270 -25.82 1.47 -16.23
C SER A 270 -25.45 2.87 -16.70
N LEU A 271 -24.79 3.66 -15.84
CA LEU A 271 -24.34 5.01 -16.15
C LEU A 271 -23.32 5.03 -17.31
N ARG A 272 -22.39 4.08 -17.34
CA ARG A 272 -21.44 3.92 -18.47
C ARG A 272 -22.16 3.66 -19.78
N THR A 273 -23.22 2.84 -19.76
CA THR A 273 -24.02 2.56 -20.96
C THR A 273 -24.75 3.82 -21.43
N LYS A 274 -25.33 4.60 -20.51
CA LYS A 274 -25.94 5.91 -20.83
C LYS A 274 -24.93 6.88 -21.43
N TYR A 275 -23.74 6.98 -20.85
CA TYR A 275 -22.66 7.83 -21.35
C TYR A 275 -22.23 7.46 -22.77
N GLU A 276 -22.07 6.16 -23.07
CA GLU A 276 -21.73 5.71 -24.43
C GLU A 276 -22.84 6.00 -25.45
N SER A 277 -24.11 5.87 -25.06
CA SER A 277 -25.23 6.28 -25.91
C SER A 277 -25.22 7.79 -26.18
N MET A 278 -25.00 8.60 -25.15
CA MET A 278 -24.87 10.06 -25.29
C MET A 278 -23.69 10.46 -26.17
N LYS A 279 -22.56 9.77 -26.04
CA LYS A 279 -21.37 9.95 -26.88
C LYS A 279 -21.62 9.60 -28.35
N LYS A 280 -22.51 8.63 -28.63
CA LYS A 280 -22.95 8.35 -30.02
C LYS A 280 -23.79 9.49 -30.57
N ILE A 281 -24.75 9.99 -29.79
CA ILE A 281 -25.59 11.13 -30.20
C ILE A 281 -24.73 12.37 -30.48
N SER A 282 -23.78 12.69 -29.59
CA SER A 282 -22.86 13.82 -29.79
C SER A 282 -22.06 13.70 -31.08
N ARG A 283 -21.59 12.49 -31.44
CA ARG A 283 -20.90 12.25 -32.72
C ARG A 283 -21.79 12.52 -33.94
N VAL A 284 -23.06 12.11 -33.89
CA VAL A 284 -24.03 12.37 -34.97
C VAL A 284 -24.27 13.87 -35.12
N LEU A 285 -24.54 14.57 -34.02
CA LEU A 285 -24.75 16.03 -34.05
C LEU A 285 -23.52 16.78 -34.57
N LEU A 286 -22.31 16.37 -34.18
CA LEU A 286 -21.07 16.95 -34.71
C LEU A 286 -20.94 16.72 -36.22
N SER A 287 -21.33 15.54 -36.73
CA SER A 287 -21.32 15.27 -38.16
C SER A 287 -22.35 16.11 -38.93
N GLU A 288 -23.54 16.31 -38.37
CA GLU A 288 -24.57 17.15 -38.97
C GLU A 288 -24.14 18.62 -39.01
N LEU A 289 -23.55 19.12 -37.93
CA LEU A 289 -22.99 20.48 -37.89
C LEU A 289 -21.93 20.69 -38.97
N GLU A 290 -21.08 19.70 -39.22
CA GLU A 290 -20.05 19.81 -40.24
C GLU A 290 -20.65 19.84 -41.67
N VAL A 291 -21.70 19.05 -41.91
CA VAL A 291 -22.46 19.11 -43.17
C VAL A 291 -23.10 20.49 -43.36
N PHE A 292 -23.68 21.08 -42.30
CA PHE A 292 -24.27 22.41 -42.37
C PHE A 292 -23.22 23.50 -42.66
N LYS A 293 -22.05 23.44 -42.02
CA LYS A 293 -20.94 24.36 -42.32
C LYS A 293 -20.52 24.29 -43.78
N GLN A 294 -20.42 23.07 -44.34
CA GLN A 294 -20.06 22.92 -45.74
C GLN A 294 -21.13 23.49 -46.68
N LYS A 295 -22.42 23.32 -46.36
CA LYS A 295 -23.52 23.93 -47.13
C LYS A 295 -23.46 25.46 -47.09
N LEU A 296 -23.17 26.06 -45.92
CA LEU A 296 -23.01 27.51 -45.80
C LEU A 296 -21.85 28.01 -46.66
N LYS A 297 -20.70 27.33 -46.60
CA LYS A 297 -19.54 27.68 -47.43
C LYS A 297 -19.86 27.64 -48.93
N ASN A 298 -20.60 26.62 -49.37
CA ASN A 298 -21.02 26.52 -50.77
C ASN A 298 -21.99 27.66 -51.15
N TYR A 299 -22.91 28.03 -50.27
CA TYR A 299 -23.83 29.14 -50.50
C TYR A 299 -23.10 30.49 -50.61
N GLU A 300 -22.11 30.75 -49.74
CA GLU A 300 -21.27 31.94 -49.80
C GLU A 300 -20.46 32.01 -51.11
N GLN A 301 -19.89 30.88 -51.54
CA GLN A 301 -19.19 30.79 -52.83
C GLN A 301 -20.13 31.08 -54.00
N GLN A 302 -21.34 30.53 -53.99
CA GLN A 302 -22.31 30.75 -55.06
C GLN A 302 -22.75 32.22 -55.12
N LYS A 303 -23.03 32.83 -53.97
CA LYS A 303 -23.33 34.26 -53.88
C LYS A 303 -22.20 35.13 -54.44
N SER A 304 -20.94 34.78 -54.17
CA SER A 304 -19.79 35.51 -54.72
C SER A 304 -19.64 35.37 -56.25
N LEU A 305 -20.02 34.22 -56.83
CA LEU A 305 -20.04 34.01 -58.27
C LEU A 305 -21.13 34.85 -58.94
N ASP A 306 -22.34 34.85 -58.37
CA ASP A 306 -23.48 35.61 -58.91
C ASP A 306 -23.21 37.13 -58.87
N GLU A 307 -22.59 37.62 -57.79
CA GLU A 307 -22.15 39.02 -57.68
C GLU A 307 -21.04 39.40 -58.68
N THR A 308 -20.19 38.43 -59.07
CA THR A 308 -19.14 38.65 -60.07
C THR A 308 -19.71 38.65 -61.49
N GLN A 309 -20.63 37.74 -61.80
CA GLN A 309 -21.33 37.71 -63.09
C GLN A 309 -22.19 38.95 -63.32
N THR A 310 -22.87 39.45 -62.28
CA THR A 310 -23.68 40.67 -62.38
C THR A 310 -22.82 41.90 -62.73
N LYS A 311 -21.62 42.00 -62.15
CA LYS A 311 -20.65 43.08 -62.47
C LYS A 311 -20.07 42.96 -63.87
N GLU A 312 -19.79 41.75 -64.34
CA GLU A 312 -19.32 41.53 -65.72
C GLU A 312 -20.42 41.87 -66.75
N SER A 313 -21.69 41.56 -66.48
CA SER A 313 -22.80 41.96 -67.36
C SER A 313 -23.02 43.47 -67.43
N GLU A 314 -22.88 44.18 -66.31
CA GLU A 314 -23.00 45.65 -66.27
C GLU A 314 -21.83 46.34 -67.00
N GLN A 315 -20.64 45.73 -67.00
CA GLN A 315 -19.47 46.27 -67.67
C GLN A 315 -19.54 46.11 -69.20
N VAL A 316 -20.12 45.00 -69.70
CA VAL A 316 -20.35 44.75 -71.13
C VAL A 316 -21.45 45.62 -71.73
N GLU A 317 -22.42 46.10 -70.94
CA GLU A 317 -23.49 46.99 -71.40
C GLU A 317 -23.07 48.48 -71.44
N SER A 318 -21.87 48.78 -70.92
CA SER A 318 -21.29 50.14 -70.86
C SER A 318 -20.18 50.43 -71.88
N GLU A 319 -19.76 49.43 -72.67
CA GLU A 319 -18.87 49.54 -73.84
C GLU A 319 -19.66 49.58 -75.16
#